data_AF-A0A2N0L318-F1
#
_entry.id   AF-A0A2N0L318-F1
#
_cell.length_a   1.000
_cell.length_b   1.000
_cell.length_c   1.000
_cell.angle_alpha   90.00
_cell.angle_beta   90.00
_cell.angle_gamma   90.00
#
_symmetry.space_group_name_H-M   'P 1'
#
loop_
_entity.id
_entity.type
_entity.pdbx_description
1 polymer ?
#
loop_
_entity_poly.entity_id
_entity_poly.type
_entity_poly.pdbx_seq_one_letter_code
_entity_poly.pdbx_strand_id
1 'polypeptide(L)'
;MTLDQSTFELLTGGEILSCQLTPAGSNYTFLVQLQMDGRTGLAIYKPRDGESPLWDFPSGTLYKREYAAYLLAGVLGWDLIPPTVIRDGPYGIGSVQQYVEHDPKQNYYTLGDEIGNQLRTIACFDLVANSTDRKANHLLVDPDGKLWSIDHGLTFHADTKIRTVIWDYCGERIPKKLLNAVENLSRQLSDPQGKLKELVELLLPEEVVAFQKRVEWVLDEGVYPGLPGRTRRR
;
A
#
# COMPACT_ATOMS: atom_id res chain seq x y z
N MET A 1 -21.17 15.33 2.82
CA MET A 1 -20.17 14.43 2.22
C MET A 1 -18.99 14.39 3.16
N THR A 2 -18.54 13.21 3.56
CA THR A 2 -17.32 13.07 4.38
C THR A 2 -16.10 13.48 3.54
N LEU A 3 -15.04 13.99 4.17
CA LEU A 3 -13.80 14.42 3.49
C LEU A 3 -13.24 13.33 2.55
N ASP A 4 -13.38 12.07 2.93
CA ASP A 4 -12.96 10.90 2.15
C ASP A 4 -13.68 10.80 0.80
N GLN A 5 -15.00 11.05 0.78
CA GLN A 5 -15.79 10.99 -0.45
C GLN A 5 -15.43 12.12 -1.42
N SER A 6 -15.17 13.32 -0.90
CA SER A 6 -14.75 14.45 -1.74
C SER A 6 -13.36 14.28 -2.33
N THR A 7 -12.43 13.65 -1.59
CA THR A 7 -11.09 13.34 -2.09
C THR A 7 -11.16 12.27 -3.16
N PHE A 8 -11.96 11.23 -2.96
CA PHE A 8 -12.13 10.15 -3.92
C PHE A 8 -12.73 10.66 -5.24
N GLU A 9 -13.76 11.49 -5.20
CA GLU A 9 -14.34 12.16 -6.37
C GLU A 9 -13.28 12.93 -7.18
N LEU A 10 -12.45 13.72 -6.49
CA LEU A 10 -11.41 14.51 -7.13
C LEU A 10 -10.32 13.61 -7.76
N LEU A 11 -9.93 12.52 -7.08
CA LEU A 11 -8.96 11.56 -7.61
C LEU A 11 -9.47 10.86 -8.86
N THR A 12 -10.76 10.47 -8.89
CA THR A 12 -11.37 9.76 -10.01
C THR A 12 -11.65 10.68 -11.20
N GLY A 13 -12.26 11.85 -10.95
CA GLY A 13 -12.81 12.70 -12.01
C GLY A 13 -12.04 14.00 -12.29
N GLY A 14 -11.13 14.41 -11.40
CA GLY A 14 -10.45 15.70 -11.53
C GLY A 14 -9.48 15.76 -12.72
N GLU A 15 -9.46 16.89 -13.41
CA GLU A 15 -8.52 17.17 -14.50
C GLU A 15 -7.09 17.27 -13.94
N ILE A 16 -6.12 16.64 -14.60
CA ILE A 16 -4.70 16.77 -14.26
C ILE A 16 -4.17 18.04 -14.92
N LEU A 17 -4.04 19.12 -14.14
CA LEU A 17 -3.60 20.44 -14.63
C LEU A 17 -2.08 20.53 -14.83
N SER A 18 -1.32 19.81 -14.00
CA SER A 18 0.13 19.80 -14.06
C SER A 18 0.66 18.42 -13.70
N CYS A 19 1.84 18.10 -14.24
CA CYS A 19 2.51 16.82 -14.06
C CYS A 19 4.01 17.08 -13.88
N GLN A 20 4.50 16.99 -12.66
CA GLN A 20 5.89 17.27 -12.31
C GLN A 20 6.60 15.97 -11.94
N LEU A 21 7.70 15.66 -12.62
CA LEU A 21 8.48 14.47 -12.31
C LEU A 21 9.11 14.61 -10.93
N THR A 22 8.89 13.61 -10.07
CA THR A 22 9.59 13.52 -8.79
C THR A 22 10.95 12.85 -9.01
N PRO A 23 12.03 13.34 -8.38
CA PRO A 23 13.38 12.82 -8.59
C PRO A 23 13.66 11.49 -7.86
N ALA A 24 12.65 10.85 -7.26
CA ALA A 24 12.81 9.70 -6.40
C ALA A 24 12.36 8.40 -7.07
N GLY A 25 13.18 7.35 -6.96
CA GLY A 25 12.86 6.00 -7.43
C GLY A 25 13.36 5.67 -8.84
N SER A 26 13.24 4.39 -9.23
CA SER A 26 13.62 3.89 -10.55
C SER A 26 12.47 3.91 -11.58
N ASN A 27 11.24 4.15 -11.12
CA ASN A 27 10.05 4.27 -11.96
C ASN A 27 9.67 5.75 -12.09
N TYR A 28 9.13 6.14 -13.23
CA TYR A 28 8.61 7.49 -13.39
C TYR A 28 7.41 7.71 -12.46
N THR A 29 7.56 8.65 -11.53
CA THR A 29 6.55 9.03 -10.54
C THR A 29 6.34 10.53 -10.61
N PHE A 30 5.09 10.96 -10.74
CA PHE A 30 4.74 12.36 -10.94
C PHE A 30 3.92 12.90 -9.78
N LEU A 31 4.26 14.10 -9.30
CA LEU A 31 3.36 14.92 -8.51
C LEU A 31 2.42 15.64 -9.48
N VAL A 32 1.12 15.42 -9.32
CA VAL A 32 0.09 16.02 -10.17
C VAL A 32 -0.84 16.91 -9.35
N GLN A 33 -1.26 18.02 -9.96
CA GLN A 33 -2.34 18.85 -9.43
C GLN A 33 -3.65 18.49 -10.13
N LEU A 34 -4.66 18.17 -9.33
CA LEU A 34 -6.01 17.83 -9.78
C LEU A 34 -6.95 19.02 -9.59
N GLN A 35 -7.92 19.19 -10.49
CA GLN A 35 -8.99 20.16 -10.34
C GLN A 35 -10.36 19.59 -10.73
N MET A 36 -11.39 19.85 -9.91
CA MET A 36 -12.78 19.52 -10.22
C MET A 36 -13.72 20.49 -9.50
N ASP A 37 -14.67 21.09 -10.21
CA ASP A 37 -15.66 22.03 -9.65
C ASP A 37 -15.06 23.16 -8.79
N GLY A 38 -13.91 23.71 -9.22
CA GLY A 38 -13.18 24.75 -8.48
C GLY A 38 -12.40 24.25 -7.25
N ARG A 39 -12.47 22.97 -6.90
CA ARG A 39 -11.63 22.32 -5.90
C ARG A 39 -10.30 21.91 -6.51
N THR A 40 -9.22 22.00 -5.75
CA THR A 40 -7.90 21.50 -6.16
C THR A 40 -7.33 20.54 -5.13
N GLY A 41 -6.50 19.60 -5.57
CA GLY A 41 -5.80 18.66 -4.69
C GLY A 41 -4.53 18.14 -5.36
N LEU A 42 -3.64 17.56 -4.55
CA LEU A 42 -2.42 16.94 -5.05
C LEU A 42 -2.55 15.42 -5.04
N ALA A 43 -1.94 14.78 -6.03
CA ALA A 43 -1.85 13.33 -6.11
C ALA A 43 -0.49 12.89 -6.65
N ILE A 44 -0.15 11.64 -6.38
CA ILE A 44 0.96 10.92 -6.99
C ILE A 44 0.42 10.07 -8.13
N TYR A 45 0.93 10.31 -9.34
CA TYR A 45 0.60 9.57 -10.55
C TYR A 45 1.77 8.67 -10.98
N LYS A 46 1.51 7.37 -11.13
CA LYS A 46 2.48 6.37 -11.60
C LYS A 46 1.93 5.70 -12.87
N PRO A 47 2.34 6.15 -14.08
CA PRO A 47 1.89 5.55 -15.33
C PRO A 47 2.48 4.16 -15.53
N ARG A 48 1.72 3.27 -16.18
CA ARG A 48 2.16 1.94 -16.60
C ARG A 48 3.44 2.00 -17.44
N ASP A 49 3.47 2.90 -18.41
CA ASP A 49 4.58 3.01 -19.35
C ASP A 49 5.79 3.74 -18.71
N GLY A 50 5.64 4.20 -17.47
CA GLY A 50 6.70 4.73 -16.64
C GLY A 50 7.43 3.69 -15.78
N GLU A 51 6.98 2.44 -15.82
CA GLU A 51 7.59 1.34 -15.08
C GLU A 51 8.94 0.93 -15.71
N SER A 52 9.96 0.83 -14.87
CA SER A 52 11.20 0.15 -15.22
C SER A 52 10.99 -1.37 -15.13
N PRO A 53 11.35 -2.15 -16.16
CA PRO A 53 11.24 -3.59 -16.13
C PRO A 53 12.00 -4.21 -14.95
N LEU A 54 11.36 -5.17 -14.29
CA LEU A 54 11.95 -5.98 -13.23
C LEU A 54 12.00 -7.44 -13.69
N TRP A 55 13.04 -8.16 -13.29
CA TRP A 55 13.20 -9.56 -13.68
C TRP A 55 12.19 -10.49 -12.99
N ASP A 56 11.69 -10.10 -11.83
CA ASP A 56 10.78 -10.90 -10.98
C ASP A 56 9.38 -10.31 -10.82
N PHE A 57 9.01 -9.28 -11.58
CA PHE A 57 7.63 -8.79 -11.64
C PHE A 57 7.16 -8.66 -13.10
N PRO A 58 5.90 -9.01 -13.40
CA PRO A 58 5.34 -8.79 -14.73
C PRO A 58 5.38 -7.30 -15.09
N SER A 59 5.88 -6.98 -16.29
CA SER A 59 5.95 -5.59 -16.75
C SER A 59 4.55 -4.98 -16.95
N GLY A 60 4.39 -3.69 -16.63
CA GLY A 60 3.15 -2.96 -16.83
C GLY A 60 2.05 -3.30 -15.82
N THR A 61 2.44 -3.68 -14.59
CA THR A 61 1.51 -4.16 -13.56
C THR A 61 1.78 -3.58 -12.16
N LEU A 62 2.81 -2.75 -11.98
CA LEU A 62 3.13 -2.15 -10.68
C LEU A 62 2.05 -1.15 -10.26
N TYR A 63 1.52 -0.35 -11.19
CA TYR A 63 0.42 0.57 -10.88
C TYR A 63 -0.85 -0.16 -10.41
N LYS A 64 -1.11 -1.38 -10.92
CA LYS A 64 -2.22 -2.21 -10.46
C LYS A 64 -2.03 -2.67 -9.02
N ARG A 65 -0.79 -2.96 -8.62
CA ARG A 65 -0.44 -3.38 -7.25
C ARG A 65 -0.58 -2.26 -6.24
N GLU A 66 -0.33 -1.01 -6.62
CA GLU A 66 -0.65 0.15 -5.78
C GLU A 66 -2.14 0.18 -5.44
N TYR A 67 -3.00 -0.05 -6.44
CA TYR A 67 -4.44 -0.07 -6.24
C TYR A 67 -4.92 -1.34 -5.51
N ALA A 68 -4.37 -2.51 -5.83
CA ALA A 68 -4.65 -3.77 -5.13
C ALA A 68 -4.31 -3.67 -3.63
N ALA A 69 -3.22 -2.98 -3.28
CA ALA A 69 -2.86 -2.71 -1.89
C ALA A 69 -3.93 -1.82 -1.20
N TYR A 70 -4.36 -0.74 -1.84
CA TYR A 70 -5.45 0.11 -1.33
C TYR A 70 -6.75 -0.69 -1.12
N LEU A 71 -7.12 -1.54 -2.07
CA LEU A 71 -8.29 -2.42 -1.95
C LEU A 71 -8.14 -3.39 -0.77
N LEU A 72 -6.97 -4.01 -0.60
CA LEU A 72 -6.67 -4.93 0.50
C LEU A 72 -6.83 -4.22 1.86
N ALA A 73 -6.24 -3.03 2.00
CA ALA A 73 -6.36 -2.22 3.21
C ALA A 73 -7.83 -1.92 3.51
N GLY A 74 -8.63 -1.58 2.48
CA GLY A 74 -10.07 -1.40 2.60
C GLY A 74 -10.82 -2.66 3.04
N VAL A 75 -10.50 -3.84 2.51
CA VAL A 75 -11.12 -5.13 2.90
C VAL A 75 -10.78 -5.50 4.34
N LEU A 76 -9.56 -5.21 4.79
CA LEU A 76 -9.10 -5.44 6.16
C LEU A 76 -9.66 -4.39 7.16
N GLY A 77 -10.27 -3.31 6.66
CA GLY A 77 -10.74 -2.19 7.47
C GLY A 77 -9.58 -1.39 8.07
N TRP A 78 -8.43 -1.36 7.40
CA TRP A 78 -7.23 -0.68 7.84
C TRP A 78 -7.02 0.58 7.02
N ASP A 79 -7.18 1.72 7.66
CA ASP A 79 -7.03 3.03 7.04
C ASP A 79 -5.56 3.50 7.09
N LEU A 80 -4.71 2.84 6.29
CA LEU A 80 -3.25 3.06 6.27
C LEU A 80 -2.65 3.29 4.87
N ILE A 81 -3.44 3.12 3.80
CA ILE A 81 -3.00 3.42 2.43
C ILE A 81 -3.82 4.59 1.91
N PRO A 82 -3.18 5.65 1.38
CA PRO A 82 -3.92 6.79 0.85
C PRO A 82 -4.89 6.35 -0.26
N PRO A 83 -6.07 6.99 -0.37
CA PRO A 83 -7.00 6.78 -1.46
C PRO A 83 -6.29 6.69 -2.81
N THR A 84 -6.53 5.58 -3.53
CA THR A 84 -5.84 5.26 -4.79
C THR A 84 -6.87 4.80 -5.80
N VAL A 85 -6.74 5.27 -7.04
CA VAL A 85 -7.58 4.87 -8.18
C VAL A 85 -6.71 4.54 -9.38
N ILE A 86 -7.25 3.80 -10.34
CA ILE A 86 -6.65 3.61 -11.66
C ILE A 86 -7.43 4.44 -12.67
N ARG A 87 -6.73 5.24 -13.48
CA ARG A 87 -7.33 5.98 -14.60
C ARG A 87 -6.27 6.42 -15.61
N ASP A 88 -6.74 6.94 -16.74
CA ASP A 88 -5.88 7.58 -17.73
C ASP A 88 -5.34 8.92 -17.22
N GLY A 89 -4.09 9.21 -17.55
CA GLY A 89 -3.43 10.48 -17.33
C GLY A 89 -2.56 10.88 -18.54
N PRO A 90 -1.76 11.96 -18.43
CA PRO A 90 -0.95 12.48 -19.55
C PRO A 90 0.04 11.48 -20.16
N TYR A 91 0.42 10.44 -19.42
CA TYR A 91 1.35 9.40 -19.84
C TYR A 91 0.70 8.01 -19.89
N GLY A 92 -0.62 7.96 -20.15
CA GLY A 92 -1.40 6.74 -20.27
C GLY A 92 -2.06 6.27 -18.97
N ILE A 93 -2.53 5.03 -18.95
CA ILE A 93 -3.15 4.44 -17.76
C ILE A 93 -2.13 4.32 -16.61
N GLY A 94 -2.55 4.64 -15.40
CA GLY A 94 -1.72 4.51 -14.22
C GLY A 94 -2.52 4.60 -12.92
N SER A 95 -1.82 4.47 -11.80
CA SER A 95 -2.40 4.73 -10.48
C SER A 95 -2.30 6.21 -10.16
N VAL A 96 -3.37 6.74 -9.55
CA VAL A 96 -3.45 8.10 -9.02
C VAL A 96 -3.80 7.98 -7.54
N GLN A 97 -2.85 8.31 -6.67
CA GLN A 97 -2.94 8.17 -5.22
C GLN A 97 -2.94 9.54 -4.57
N GLN A 98 -3.78 9.77 -3.55
CA GLN A 98 -3.77 11.01 -2.78
C GLN A 98 -2.36 11.34 -2.30
N TYR A 99 -1.92 12.59 -2.51
CA TYR A 99 -0.69 13.07 -1.90
C TYR A 99 -0.90 13.30 -0.41
N VAL A 100 -0.04 12.70 0.41
CA VAL A 100 -0.04 12.89 1.86
C VAL A 100 0.94 14.01 2.20
N GLU A 101 0.43 15.10 2.78
CA GLU A 101 1.27 16.12 3.38
C GLU A 101 2.06 15.52 4.53
N HIS A 102 3.38 15.73 4.54
CA HIS A 102 4.28 15.16 5.55
C HIS A 102 5.55 16.02 5.67
N ASP A 103 6.28 15.85 6.77
CA ASP A 103 7.63 16.42 6.90
C ASP A 103 8.63 15.53 6.12
N PRO A 104 9.27 16.04 5.05
CA PRO A 104 10.21 15.26 4.24
C PRO A 104 11.49 14.86 5.01
N LYS A 105 11.74 15.44 6.18
CA LYS A 105 12.85 15.05 7.06
C LYS A 105 12.50 13.83 7.92
N GLN A 106 11.23 13.51 8.06
CA GLN A 106 10.78 12.33 8.80
C GLN A 106 10.80 11.09 7.92
N ASN A 107 11.21 9.99 8.54
CA ASN A 107 11.11 8.64 8.01
C ASN A 107 11.02 7.65 9.18
N TYR A 108 10.88 6.36 8.86
CA TYR A 108 10.82 5.27 9.83
C TYR A 108 11.77 5.40 11.04
N TYR A 109 13.05 5.75 10.84
CA TYR A 109 14.05 5.82 11.90
C TYR A 109 13.83 7.00 12.86
N THR A 110 13.15 8.05 12.40
CA THR A 110 12.86 9.26 13.19
C THR A 110 11.52 9.19 13.92
N LEU A 111 10.68 8.19 13.64
CA LEU A 111 9.36 8.08 14.27
C LEU A 111 9.49 7.83 15.78
N GLY A 112 8.56 8.37 16.56
CA GLY A 112 8.45 8.08 17.99
C GLY A 112 7.85 6.70 18.28
N ASP A 113 7.72 6.36 19.56
CA ASP A 113 7.18 5.08 20.01
C ASP A 113 5.64 5.06 20.01
N GLU A 114 5.01 6.24 20.06
CA GLU A 114 3.56 6.43 20.03
C GLU A 114 2.89 5.85 18.78
N ILE A 115 3.65 5.71 17.69
CA ILE A 115 3.18 5.16 16.41
C ILE A 115 3.20 3.61 16.40
N GLY A 116 3.68 2.96 17.46
CA GLY A 116 3.91 1.51 17.49
C GLY A 116 2.72 0.64 17.09
N ASN A 117 1.50 1.01 17.48
CA ASN A 117 0.28 0.27 17.07
C ASN A 117 -0.01 0.40 15.56
N GLN A 118 0.25 1.56 14.97
CA GLN A 118 0.10 1.78 13.53
C GLN A 118 1.18 1.02 12.76
N LEU A 119 2.43 1.02 13.25
CA LEU A 119 3.53 0.23 12.67
C LEU A 119 3.26 -1.27 12.71
N ARG A 120 2.70 -1.81 13.80
CA ARG A 120 2.28 -3.23 13.88
C ARG A 120 1.23 -3.58 12.83
N THR A 121 0.32 -2.65 12.56
CA THR A 121 -0.71 -2.83 11.53
C THR A 121 -0.08 -2.89 10.14
N ILE A 122 0.83 -1.96 9.82
CA ILE A 122 1.56 -1.98 8.54
C ILE A 122 2.47 -3.20 8.41
N ALA A 123 3.14 -3.61 9.49
CA ALA A 123 3.94 -4.84 9.48
C ALA A 123 3.09 -6.07 9.16
N CYS A 124 1.88 -6.17 9.72
CA CYS A 124 0.96 -7.26 9.41
C CYS A 124 0.46 -7.16 7.96
N PHE A 125 0.19 -5.95 7.48
CA PHE A 125 -0.14 -5.70 6.07
C PHE A 125 0.99 -6.16 5.13
N ASP A 126 2.24 -5.83 5.43
CA ASP A 126 3.40 -6.25 4.63
C ASP A 126 3.52 -7.78 4.55
N LEU A 127 3.15 -8.52 5.61
CA LEU A 127 3.11 -9.99 5.58
C LEU A 127 2.01 -10.49 4.65
N VAL A 128 0.78 -9.98 4.80
CA VAL A 128 -0.38 -10.41 4.01
C VAL A 128 -0.20 -10.05 2.53
N ALA A 129 0.21 -8.82 2.24
CA ALA A 129 0.47 -8.32 0.90
C ALA A 129 1.80 -8.81 0.31
N ASN A 130 2.70 -9.40 1.10
CA ASN A 130 4.08 -9.74 0.69
C ASN A 130 4.81 -8.55 0.07
N SER A 131 4.92 -7.48 0.86
CA SER A 131 5.71 -6.31 0.49
C SER A 131 7.17 -6.70 0.35
N THR A 132 7.70 -6.55 -0.86
CA THR A 132 9.08 -6.93 -1.19
C THR A 132 10.02 -5.74 -1.20
N ASP A 133 9.58 -4.52 -0.85
CA ASP A 133 10.44 -3.33 -0.90
C ASP A 133 10.00 -2.24 0.09
N ARG A 134 9.51 -2.60 1.28
CA ARG A 134 9.16 -1.60 2.30
C ARG A 134 10.43 -0.92 2.82
N LYS A 135 10.61 0.36 2.45
CA LYS A 135 11.71 1.23 2.89
C LYS A 135 11.26 2.25 3.94
N ALA A 136 12.24 2.86 4.60
CA ALA A 136 12.03 3.84 5.67
C ALA A 136 11.21 5.07 5.24
N ASN A 137 11.40 5.52 4.01
CA ASN A 137 10.71 6.68 3.41
C ASN A 137 9.33 6.32 2.81
N HIS A 138 8.88 5.06 2.93
CA HIS A 138 7.55 4.64 2.50
C HIS A 138 6.51 4.80 3.62
N LEU A 139 6.92 5.35 4.75
CA LEU A 139 6.13 5.55 5.95
C LEU A 139 6.06 7.05 6.22
N LEU A 140 4.88 7.63 6.04
CA LEU A 140 4.64 9.07 6.11
C LEU A 140 3.74 9.36 7.31
N VAL A 141 4.10 10.35 8.13
CA VAL A 141 3.22 10.85 9.20
C VAL A 141 2.62 12.16 8.73
N ASP A 142 1.29 12.22 8.72
CA ASP A 142 0.57 13.45 8.40
C ASP A 142 0.54 14.43 9.60
N PRO A 143 0.10 15.68 9.42
CA PRO A 143 0.03 16.67 10.50
C PRO A 143 -0.84 16.25 11.68
N ASP A 144 -1.79 15.32 11.49
CA ASP A 144 -2.68 14.79 12.52
C ASP A 144 -2.07 13.59 13.27
N GLY A 145 -0.86 13.16 12.92
CA GLY A 145 -0.13 12.07 13.57
C GLY A 145 -0.53 10.67 13.07
N LYS A 146 -1.28 10.59 11.97
CA LYS A 146 -1.64 9.32 11.33
C LYS A 146 -0.49 8.85 10.44
N LEU A 147 -0.18 7.55 10.55
CA LEU A 147 0.84 6.89 9.76
C LEU A 147 0.22 6.31 8.48
N TRP A 148 0.76 6.74 7.35
CA TRP A 148 0.44 6.26 6.03
C TRP A 148 1.57 5.40 5.47
N SER A 149 1.18 4.39 4.71
CA SER A 149 2.05 3.50 3.96
C SER A 149 1.88 3.81 2.47
N ILE A 150 2.97 3.98 1.74
CA ILE A 150 2.97 4.22 0.29
C ILE A 150 3.90 3.24 -0.44
N ASP A 151 3.92 3.31 -1.77
CA ASP A 151 4.81 2.54 -2.65
C ASP A 151 4.66 1.02 -2.51
N HIS A 152 3.52 0.52 -2.98
CA HIS A 152 3.12 -0.88 -2.94
C HIS A 152 3.21 -1.57 -4.30
N GLY A 153 3.85 -0.96 -5.29
CA GLY A 153 4.03 -1.57 -6.61
C GLY A 153 4.68 -2.95 -6.57
N LEU A 154 5.48 -3.26 -5.54
CA LEU A 154 6.19 -4.53 -5.37
C LEU A 154 5.58 -5.44 -4.30
N THR A 155 4.27 -5.69 -4.43
CA THR A 155 3.46 -6.56 -3.56
C THR A 155 2.85 -7.74 -4.34
N PHE A 156 2.28 -8.70 -3.62
CA PHE A 156 1.53 -9.86 -4.14
C PHE A 156 2.31 -10.87 -4.97
N HIS A 157 3.65 -10.75 -5.04
CA HIS A 157 4.51 -11.73 -5.72
C HIS A 157 4.17 -13.17 -5.29
N ALA A 158 4.20 -14.13 -6.24
CA ALA A 158 3.83 -15.53 -5.99
C ALA A 158 4.75 -16.22 -4.96
N ASP A 159 6.07 -16.04 -5.09
CA ASP A 159 7.01 -16.43 -4.04
C ASP A 159 6.93 -15.49 -2.83
N THR A 160 7.05 -16.04 -1.63
CA THR A 160 7.22 -15.25 -0.40
C THR A 160 8.58 -14.57 -0.39
N LYS A 161 8.58 -13.23 -0.46
CA LYS A 161 9.76 -12.37 -0.65
C LYS A 161 9.70 -11.14 0.26
N ILE A 162 9.14 -11.29 1.46
CA ILE A 162 8.93 -10.18 2.40
C ILE A 162 10.26 -9.48 2.67
N ARG A 163 10.35 -8.19 2.31
CA ARG A 163 11.46 -7.30 2.65
C ARG A 163 10.86 -6.02 3.21
N THR A 164 11.01 -5.86 4.52
CA THR A 164 10.53 -4.69 5.25
C THR A 164 11.63 -4.07 6.10
N VAL A 165 11.50 -2.81 6.46
CA VAL A 165 12.33 -2.18 7.51
C VAL A 165 11.74 -2.40 8.90
N ILE A 166 10.46 -2.77 9.00
CA ILE A 166 9.70 -2.90 10.25
C ILE A 166 9.96 -4.26 10.90
N TRP A 167 11.19 -4.46 11.40
CA TRP A 167 11.59 -5.71 12.07
C TRP A 167 11.48 -5.65 13.60
N ASP A 168 10.96 -4.57 14.18
CA ASP A 168 10.86 -4.39 15.65
C ASP A 168 10.13 -5.52 16.35
N TYR A 169 9.15 -6.12 15.66
CA TYR A 169 8.17 -7.01 16.25
C TYR A 169 8.49 -8.49 16.01
N CYS A 170 9.66 -8.82 15.46
CA CYS A 170 10.06 -10.20 15.19
C CYS A 170 9.83 -11.13 16.40
N GLY A 171 9.14 -12.25 16.18
CA GLY A 171 8.82 -13.23 17.21
C GLY A 171 7.69 -12.81 18.17
N GLU A 172 7.18 -11.58 18.07
CA GLU A 172 6.00 -11.17 18.83
C GLU A 172 4.71 -11.69 18.21
N ARG A 173 3.69 -11.91 19.04
CA ARG A 173 2.35 -12.28 18.56
C ARG A 173 1.71 -11.11 17.81
N ILE A 174 1.11 -11.43 16.67
CA ILE A 174 0.29 -10.47 15.94
C ILE A 174 -0.93 -10.14 16.82
N PRO A 175 -1.28 -8.85 17.00
CA PRO A 175 -2.45 -8.46 17.79
C PRO A 175 -3.72 -9.18 17.32
N LYS A 176 -4.50 -9.72 18.26
CA LYS A 176 -5.74 -10.48 17.96
C LYS A 176 -6.71 -9.73 17.05
N LYS A 177 -6.81 -8.40 17.21
CA LYS A 177 -7.64 -7.55 16.34
C LYS A 177 -7.24 -7.64 14.86
N LEU A 178 -5.94 -7.71 14.58
CA LEU A 178 -5.43 -7.84 13.21
C LEU A 178 -5.68 -9.24 12.68
N LEU A 179 -5.40 -10.29 13.48
CA LEU A 179 -5.69 -11.68 13.11
C LEU A 179 -7.18 -11.91 12.80
N ASN A 180 -8.09 -11.31 13.57
CA ASN A 180 -9.53 -11.39 13.28
C ASN A 180 -9.89 -10.77 11.92
N ALA A 181 -9.24 -9.66 11.53
CA ALA A 181 -9.44 -9.06 10.21
C ALA A 181 -8.90 -9.98 9.09
N VAL A 182 -7.73 -10.59 9.31
CA VAL A 182 -7.14 -11.56 8.37
C VAL A 182 -8.00 -12.83 8.27
N GLU A 183 -8.61 -13.29 9.37
CA GLU A 183 -9.52 -14.43 9.38
C GLU A 183 -10.79 -14.12 8.56
N ASN A 184 -11.34 -12.91 8.69
CA ASN A 184 -12.46 -12.47 7.87
C ASN A 184 -12.10 -12.35 6.39
N LEU A 185 -10.87 -11.91 6.07
CA LEU A 185 -10.34 -11.92 4.70
C LEU A 185 -10.26 -13.35 4.16
N SER A 186 -9.70 -14.30 4.94
CA SER A 186 -9.59 -15.72 4.57
C SER A 186 -10.94 -16.32 4.18
N ARG A 187 -11.99 -16.08 4.98
CA ARG A 187 -13.35 -16.56 4.68
C ARG A 187 -13.89 -16.01 3.36
N GLN A 188 -13.68 -14.71 3.11
CA GLN A 188 -14.14 -14.03 1.89
C GLN A 188 -13.37 -14.46 0.62
N LEU A 189 -12.15 -14.97 0.75
CA LEU A 189 -11.35 -15.41 -0.40
C LEU A 189 -11.91 -16.65 -1.12
N SER A 190 -12.84 -17.38 -0.48
CA SER A 190 -13.53 -18.53 -1.09
C SER A 190 -14.59 -18.12 -2.13
N ASP A 191 -15.20 -16.95 -1.93
CA ASP A 191 -16.15 -16.33 -2.86
C ASP A 191 -15.94 -14.80 -2.83
N PRO A 192 -14.91 -14.28 -3.54
CA PRO A 192 -14.57 -12.87 -3.53
C PRO A 192 -15.71 -11.99 -4.07
N GLN A 193 -16.11 -10.99 -3.29
CA GLN A 193 -17.12 -10.00 -3.65
C GLN A 193 -16.60 -8.57 -3.48
N GLY A 194 -17.24 -7.60 -4.15
CA GLY A 194 -16.90 -6.18 -4.04
C GLY A 194 -15.41 -5.87 -4.25
N LYS A 195 -14.80 -5.11 -3.33
CA LYS A 195 -13.38 -4.73 -3.38
C LYS A 195 -12.43 -5.92 -3.42
N LEU A 196 -12.77 -7.05 -2.79
CA LEU A 196 -11.91 -8.23 -2.80
C LEU A 196 -11.91 -8.91 -4.17
N LYS A 197 -13.06 -8.95 -4.85
CA LYS A 197 -13.16 -9.44 -6.22
C LYS A 197 -12.28 -8.62 -7.16
N GLU A 198 -12.40 -7.29 -7.06
CA GLU A 198 -11.61 -6.35 -7.85
C GLU A 198 -10.11 -6.52 -7.58
N LEU A 199 -9.69 -6.69 -6.33
CA LEU A 199 -8.31 -7.00 -5.97
C LEU A 199 -7.81 -8.27 -6.67
N VAL A 200 -8.57 -9.36 -6.58
CA VAL A 200 -8.18 -10.66 -7.15
C VAL A 200 -8.06 -10.58 -8.68
N GLU A 201 -8.93 -9.81 -9.34
CA GLU A 201 -8.90 -9.59 -10.79
C GLU A 201 -7.69 -8.75 -11.27
N LEU A 202 -7.00 -8.05 -10.36
CA LEU A 202 -5.76 -7.30 -10.68
C LEU A 202 -4.50 -8.17 -10.66
N LEU A 203 -4.56 -9.36 -10.05
CA LEU A 203 -3.43 -10.25 -9.82
C LEU A 203 -3.39 -11.39 -10.85
N LEU A 204 -2.21 -11.99 -11.04
CA LEU A 204 -2.11 -13.22 -11.82
C LEU A 204 -2.68 -14.43 -11.05
N PRO A 205 -3.18 -15.48 -11.73
CA PRO A 205 -3.76 -16.65 -11.07
C PRO A 205 -2.84 -17.29 -10.01
N GLU A 206 -1.56 -17.41 -10.30
CA GLU A 206 -0.55 -17.93 -9.36
C GLU A 206 -0.33 -17.01 -8.15
N GLU A 207 -0.46 -15.70 -8.33
CA GLU A 207 -0.36 -14.71 -7.25
C GLU A 207 -1.59 -14.79 -6.33
N VAL A 208 -2.77 -15.06 -6.87
CA VAL A 208 -4.00 -15.27 -6.08
C VAL A 208 -3.86 -16.53 -5.22
N VAL A 209 -3.40 -17.64 -5.80
CA VAL A 209 -3.17 -18.89 -5.05
C VAL A 209 -2.12 -18.67 -3.95
N ALA A 210 -1.03 -17.96 -4.26
CA ALA A 210 -0.01 -17.62 -3.28
C ALA A 210 -0.55 -16.71 -2.17
N PHE A 211 -1.38 -15.73 -2.53
CA PHE A 211 -2.01 -14.81 -1.58
C PHE A 211 -2.91 -15.55 -0.59
N GLN A 212 -3.75 -16.48 -1.06
CA GLN A 212 -4.59 -17.34 -0.21
C GLN A 212 -3.76 -18.15 0.78
N LYS A 213 -2.75 -18.89 0.29
CA LYS A 213 -1.83 -19.67 1.13
C LYS A 213 -1.11 -18.81 2.17
N ARG A 214 -0.77 -17.57 1.80
CA ARG A 214 -0.09 -16.65 2.71
C ARG A 214 -1.01 -16.13 3.80
N VAL A 215 -2.27 -15.84 3.48
CA VAL A 215 -3.29 -15.48 4.47
C VAL A 215 -3.48 -16.62 5.47
N GLU A 216 -3.57 -17.87 5.01
CA GLU A 216 -3.62 -19.06 5.87
C GLU A 216 -2.37 -19.17 6.75
N TRP A 217 -1.18 -19.05 6.16
CA TRP A 217 0.08 -19.10 6.90
C TRP A 217 0.18 -18.02 7.99
N VAL A 218 -0.26 -16.78 7.72
CA VAL A 218 -0.29 -15.71 8.72
C VAL A 218 -1.21 -16.05 9.90
N LEU A 219 -2.35 -16.72 9.64
CA LEU A 219 -3.28 -17.16 10.67
C LEU A 219 -2.73 -18.32 11.49
N ASP A 220 -2.11 -19.30 10.83
CA ASP A 220 -1.54 -20.48 11.47
C ASP A 220 -0.37 -20.13 12.40
N GLU A 221 0.55 -19.29 11.93
CA GLU A 221 1.72 -18.87 12.73
C GLU A 221 1.31 -17.87 13.82
N GLY A 222 0.49 -16.86 13.48
CA GLY A 222 0.02 -15.83 14.41
C GLY A 222 1.13 -14.97 15.04
N VAL A 223 2.34 -14.97 14.47
CA VAL A 223 3.53 -14.24 14.94
C VAL A 223 4.21 -13.51 13.80
N TYR A 224 4.86 -12.39 14.08
CA TYR A 224 5.71 -11.74 13.09
C TYR A 224 6.98 -12.58 12.86
N PRO A 225 7.39 -12.85 11.61
CA PRO A 225 8.51 -13.72 11.31
C PRO A 225 9.85 -13.11 11.79
N GLY A 226 10.78 -13.99 12.18
CA GLY A 226 12.14 -13.63 12.60
C GLY A 226 12.43 -13.94 14.06
N LEU A 227 13.71 -13.86 14.44
CA LEU A 227 14.15 -14.04 15.82
C LEU A 227 13.91 -12.75 16.62
N PRO A 228 13.50 -12.85 17.90
CA PRO A 228 13.36 -11.70 18.78
C PRO A 228 14.63 -10.87 18.89
N GLY A 229 14.49 -9.58 19.22
CA GLY A 229 15.61 -8.69 19.56
C GLY A 229 16.16 -7.85 18.42
N ARG A 230 15.52 -7.84 17.25
CA ARG A 230 15.75 -6.79 16.24
C ARG A 230 14.92 -5.57 16.62
N THR A 231 15.58 -4.48 16.96
CA THR A 231 14.93 -3.19 17.24
C THR A 231 15.41 -2.15 16.23
N ARG A 232 14.51 -1.26 15.82
CA ARG A 232 14.86 -0.06 15.04
C ARG A 232 15.96 0.71 15.77
N ARG A 233 17.08 0.92 15.08
CA ARG A 233 18.13 1.83 15.55
C ARG A 233 17.75 3.23 15.10
N ARG A 234 17.58 4.13 16.06
CA ARG A 234 17.32 5.55 15.81
C ARG A 234 18.62 6.28 15.50
#